data_AF-A0A842TIT1-F1
#
_entry.id   AF-A0A842TIT1-F1
#
_cell.length_a   1.000
_cell.length_b   1.000
_cell.length_c   1.000
_cell.angle_alpha   90.00
_cell.angle_beta   90.00
_cell.angle_gamma   90.00
#
_symmetry.space_group_name_H-M   'P 1'
#
loop_
_entity.id
_entity.type
_entity.pdbx_description
1 polymer ?
#
loop_
_entity_poly.entity_id
_entity_poly.type
_entity_poly.pdbx_seq_one_letter_code
_entity_poly.pdbx_strand_id
1 'polypeptide(L)'
;MKRSYYHEFVFKVNDREGSFRIPILWPNTSKGCKSDNLKKDGHDTSVKSSPQKYTCKDCRITFYAYTSYFYRNIESNINQYMLNLFEKGRMDKNTVKELLECSDSSVSIILKRIMEAVDESITVKMAWDTPVNGDIIFIDETWITINSKTWYLVVVLGEDRSVLAWVVIKSRTAKTVTRIVLEAISRLPSPPLVIITDDFSTYKRVVKNLNYDLIHVRHIHKPPYNRIIIDIIEHKSKKIITTHLATANDIFCNENTFITRMSTSKERKGKKRKRGRKKGSKNSSKAKKKTKNSHTKKKGKSLDQRILLK
;
A
#
# COMPACT_ATOMS: atom_id res chain seq x y z
N MET A 1 36.10 -20.24 -41.63
CA MET A 1 35.81 -19.35 -40.48
C MET A 1 34.47 -18.66 -40.67
N LYS A 2 33.51 -18.87 -39.77
CA LYS A 2 32.23 -18.12 -39.76
C LYS A 2 32.52 -16.65 -39.44
N ARG A 3 32.08 -15.72 -40.29
CA ARG A 3 32.19 -14.27 -40.02
C ARG A 3 30.98 -13.83 -39.19
N SER A 4 31.17 -13.68 -37.90
CA SER A 4 30.18 -13.05 -37.01
C SER A 4 30.36 -11.53 -37.03
N TYR A 5 29.27 -10.79 -37.14
CA TYR A 5 29.29 -9.33 -37.02
C TYR A 5 28.96 -8.93 -35.58
N TYR A 6 29.61 -7.87 -35.11
CA TYR A 6 29.39 -7.33 -33.78
C TYR A 6 29.14 -5.82 -33.86
N HIS A 7 28.28 -5.34 -32.97
CA HIS A 7 28.15 -3.92 -32.63
C HIS A 7 28.96 -3.67 -31.36
N GLU A 8 29.92 -2.76 -31.43
CA GLU A 8 30.71 -2.37 -30.26
C GLU A 8 29.93 -1.29 -29.50
N PHE A 9 29.43 -1.66 -28.33
CA PHE A 9 28.75 -0.75 -27.42
C PHE A 9 29.78 -0.24 -26.42
N VAL A 10 30.14 1.04 -26.54
CA VAL A 10 31.03 1.72 -25.59
C VAL A 10 30.19 2.51 -24.61
N PHE A 11 30.45 2.34 -23.32
CA PHE A 11 29.73 3.04 -22.26
C PHE A 11 30.70 3.63 -21.23
N LYS A 12 30.31 4.76 -20.62
CA LYS A 12 31.08 5.41 -19.57
C LYS A 12 30.23 5.51 -18.31
N VAL A 13 30.70 4.89 -17.21
CA VAL A 13 30.04 4.91 -15.90
C VAL A 13 31.06 5.26 -14.84
N ASN A 14 30.84 6.35 -14.10
CA ASN A 14 31.74 6.84 -13.04
C ASN A 14 33.20 6.98 -13.51
N ASP A 15 33.40 7.67 -14.63
CA ASP A 15 34.71 7.90 -15.27
C ASP A 15 35.46 6.64 -15.74
N ARG A 16 34.82 5.47 -15.71
CA ARG A 16 35.34 4.23 -16.32
C ARG A 16 34.67 4.00 -17.67
N GLU A 17 35.48 3.77 -18.69
CA GLU A 17 35.01 3.35 -20.01
C GLU A 17 35.04 1.83 -20.10
N GLY A 18 33.93 1.26 -20.55
CA GLY A 18 33.78 -0.15 -20.86
C GLY A 18 33.32 -0.33 -22.30
N SER A 19 33.62 -1.48 -22.89
CA SER A 19 33.10 -1.86 -24.20
C SER A 19 32.52 -3.28 -24.14
N PHE A 20 31.40 -3.48 -24.83
CA PHE A 20 30.76 -4.77 -24.97
C PHE A 20 30.47 -5.06 -26.44
N ARG A 21 30.80 -6.27 -26.89
CA ARG A 21 30.59 -6.68 -28.29
C ARG A 21 29.27 -7.43 -28.41
N ILE A 22 28.29 -6.77 -28.97
CA ILE A 22 26.94 -7.30 -29.17
C ILE A 22 26.89 -8.05 -30.49
N PRO A 23 26.55 -9.36 -30.52
CA PRO A 23 26.42 -10.08 -31.78
C PRO A 23 25.23 -9.55 -32.59
N ILE A 24 25.46 -9.31 -33.88
CA ILE A 24 24.41 -8.88 -34.80
C ILE A 24 23.87 -10.11 -35.49
N LEU A 25 22.60 -10.41 -35.21
CA LEU A 25 21.90 -11.60 -35.65
C LEU A 25 20.66 -11.24 -36.46
N TRP A 26 20.35 -12.05 -37.48
CA TRP A 26 19.17 -11.85 -38.33
C TRP A 26 17.87 -11.89 -37.51
N PRO A 27 17.03 -10.83 -37.50
CA PRO A 27 15.82 -10.74 -36.65
C PRO A 27 14.69 -11.73 -36.94
N ASN A 28 14.70 -12.42 -38.08
CA ASN A 28 13.56 -13.24 -38.49
C ASN A 28 13.96 -14.68 -38.86
N THR A 29 14.12 -15.54 -37.85
CA THR A 29 14.47 -16.96 -38.02
C THR A 29 13.33 -17.82 -38.58
N SER A 30 12.08 -17.32 -38.60
CA SER A 30 10.90 -18.09 -39.02
C SER A 30 10.92 -18.52 -40.50
N LYS A 31 11.70 -17.85 -41.35
CA LYS A 31 11.80 -18.15 -42.79
C LYS A 31 12.92 -19.15 -43.13
N GLY A 32 13.44 -19.90 -42.15
CA GLY A 32 14.57 -20.83 -42.35
C GLY A 32 15.91 -20.14 -42.63
N CYS A 33 15.99 -18.81 -42.47
CA CYS A 33 17.22 -18.03 -42.65
C CYS A 33 18.18 -18.28 -41.48
N LYS A 34 19.47 -18.46 -41.78
CA LYS A 34 20.49 -18.65 -40.75
C LYS A 34 20.82 -17.31 -40.09
N SER A 35 20.85 -17.29 -38.75
CA SER A 35 21.02 -16.05 -37.97
C SER A 35 22.34 -15.33 -38.19
N ASP A 36 23.37 -16.06 -38.60
CA ASP A 36 24.74 -15.61 -38.82
C ASP A 36 25.05 -15.31 -40.31
N ASN A 37 24.13 -15.58 -41.25
CA ASN A 37 24.39 -15.43 -42.68
C ASN A 37 24.11 -14.02 -43.19
N LEU A 38 24.95 -13.07 -42.76
CA LEU A 38 24.77 -11.64 -42.98
C LEU A 38 25.83 -11.05 -43.92
N LYS A 39 25.51 -9.90 -44.51
CA LYS A 39 26.46 -9.00 -45.19
C LYS A 39 26.28 -7.57 -44.69
N LYS A 40 27.36 -6.79 -44.57
CA LYS A 40 27.29 -5.33 -44.40
C LYS A 40 26.85 -4.71 -45.73
N ASP A 41 25.91 -3.77 -45.68
CA ASP A 41 25.24 -3.19 -46.86
C ASP A 41 25.34 -1.66 -46.86
N GLY A 42 26.55 -1.17 -46.56
CA GLY A 42 26.83 0.26 -46.42
C GLY A 42 26.12 0.92 -45.24
N HIS A 43 26.26 2.24 -45.17
CA HIS A 43 25.58 3.07 -44.19
C HIS A 43 24.34 3.71 -44.81
N ASP A 44 23.31 3.91 -43.99
CA ASP A 44 22.12 4.64 -44.41
C ASP A 44 22.33 6.15 -44.28
N THR A 45 22.71 6.80 -45.37
CA THR A 45 23.00 8.24 -45.41
C THR A 45 21.76 9.12 -45.30
N SER A 46 20.55 8.54 -45.32
CA SER A 46 19.30 9.31 -45.15
C SER A 46 19.05 9.71 -43.69
N VAL A 47 19.72 9.06 -42.74
CA VAL A 47 19.59 9.32 -41.30
C VAL A 47 20.86 10.00 -40.79
N LYS A 48 20.73 11.03 -39.95
CA LYS A 48 21.86 11.82 -39.39
C LYS A 48 22.95 10.96 -38.77
N SER A 49 22.59 9.84 -38.12
CA SER A 49 23.53 8.92 -37.49
C SER A 49 24.25 7.98 -38.47
N SER A 50 23.87 7.98 -39.74
CA SER A 50 24.40 7.12 -40.80
C SER A 50 24.54 5.66 -40.34
N PRO A 51 23.47 5.01 -39.87
CA PRO A 51 23.58 3.69 -39.24
C PRO A 51 24.02 2.64 -40.26
N GLN A 52 24.87 1.70 -39.82
CA GLN A 52 25.29 0.57 -40.65
C GLN A 52 24.08 -0.33 -40.95
N LYS A 53 23.85 -0.59 -42.24
CA LYS A 53 22.87 -1.55 -42.73
C LYS A 53 23.47 -2.95 -42.81
N TYR A 54 22.67 -3.94 -42.47
CA TYR A 54 22.98 -5.36 -42.57
C TYR A 54 21.92 -6.03 -43.43
N THR A 55 22.31 -6.92 -44.32
CA THR A 55 21.38 -7.64 -45.20
C THR A 55 21.56 -9.14 -44.99
N CYS A 56 20.46 -9.86 -44.81
CA CYS A 56 20.49 -11.33 -44.76
C CYS A 56 20.80 -11.88 -46.15
N LYS A 57 21.76 -12.80 -46.27
CA LYS A 57 22.10 -13.39 -47.57
C LYS A 57 21.03 -14.37 -48.09
N ASP A 58 20.24 -14.95 -47.19
CA ASP A 58 19.22 -15.93 -47.54
C ASP A 58 17.98 -15.25 -48.12
N CYS A 59 17.42 -14.25 -47.42
CA CYS A 59 16.18 -13.58 -47.84
C CYS A 59 16.36 -12.17 -48.44
N ARG A 60 17.59 -11.64 -48.46
CA ARG A 60 17.95 -10.31 -49.01
C ARG A 60 17.26 -9.11 -48.33
N ILE A 61 16.64 -9.31 -47.18
CA ILE A 61 16.04 -8.21 -46.41
C ILE A 61 17.12 -7.50 -45.59
N THR A 62 17.03 -6.18 -45.55
CA THR A 62 17.94 -5.28 -44.82
C THR A 62 17.38 -4.92 -43.44
N PHE A 63 18.27 -4.78 -42.46
CA PHE A 63 17.95 -4.39 -41.09
C PHE A 63 19.13 -3.63 -40.45
N TYR A 64 18.92 -3.05 -39.27
CA TYR A 64 19.94 -2.32 -38.52
C TYR A 64 20.35 -3.08 -37.27
N ALA A 65 21.52 -2.75 -36.71
CA ALA A 65 22.05 -3.41 -35.51
C ALA A 65 21.03 -3.43 -34.34
N TYR A 66 20.37 -2.29 -34.05
CA TYR A 66 19.37 -2.17 -32.97
C TYR A 66 18.09 -2.99 -33.20
N THR A 67 17.83 -3.39 -34.45
CA THR A 67 16.70 -4.28 -34.79
C THR A 67 17.10 -5.75 -34.85
N SER A 68 18.35 -6.09 -34.53
CA SER A 68 18.85 -7.47 -34.61
C SER A 68 18.12 -8.41 -33.64
N TYR A 69 18.16 -9.70 -33.92
CA TYR A 69 17.53 -10.73 -33.08
C TYR A 69 18.02 -10.65 -31.62
N PHE A 70 19.30 -10.33 -31.41
CA PHE A 70 19.86 -10.19 -30.06
C PHE A 70 19.11 -9.13 -29.24
N TYR A 71 18.91 -7.93 -29.79
CA TYR A 71 18.19 -6.86 -29.08
C TYR A 71 16.72 -7.23 -28.86
N ARG A 72 16.04 -7.80 -29.87
CA ARG A 72 14.66 -8.26 -29.72
C ARG A 72 14.52 -9.32 -28.63
N ASN A 73 15.45 -10.27 -28.58
CA ASN A 73 15.45 -11.35 -27.59
C ASN A 73 15.74 -10.83 -26.18
N ILE A 74 16.72 -9.92 -26.03
CA ILE A 74 17.00 -9.28 -24.74
C ILE A 74 15.81 -8.46 -24.26
N GLU A 75 15.19 -7.66 -25.13
CA GLU A 75 14.00 -6.89 -24.81
C GLU A 75 12.86 -7.80 -24.34
N SER A 76 12.59 -8.89 -25.06
CA SER A 76 11.58 -9.89 -24.68
C SER A 76 11.90 -10.56 -23.35
N ASN A 77 13.15 -10.95 -23.13
CA ASN A 77 13.57 -11.60 -21.89
C ASN A 77 13.50 -10.66 -20.68
N ILE A 78 13.92 -9.40 -20.85
CA ILE A 78 13.78 -8.38 -19.81
C ILE A 78 12.30 -8.15 -19.51
N ASN A 79 11.45 -8.01 -20.54
CA ASN A 79 10.02 -7.79 -20.34
C ASN A 79 9.34 -8.96 -19.60
N GLN A 80 9.56 -10.20 -20.04
CA GLN A 80 9.01 -11.38 -19.35
C GLN A 80 9.52 -11.50 -17.92
N TYR A 81 10.81 -11.24 -17.71
CA TYR A 81 11.40 -11.28 -16.39
C TYR A 81 10.84 -10.19 -15.46
N MET A 82 10.70 -8.96 -15.95
CA MET A 82 10.06 -7.87 -15.20
C MET A 82 8.60 -8.21 -14.87
N LEU A 83 7.83 -8.74 -15.84
CA LEU A 83 6.46 -9.20 -15.60
C LEU A 83 6.40 -10.25 -14.48
N ASN A 84 7.29 -11.25 -14.52
CA ASN A 84 7.38 -12.28 -13.48
C ASN A 84 7.76 -11.70 -12.10
N LEU A 85 8.63 -10.69 -12.06
CA LEU A 85 9.00 -10.01 -10.81
C LEU A 85 7.80 -9.24 -10.22
N PHE A 86 7.04 -8.54 -11.06
CA PHE A 86 5.86 -7.81 -10.63
C PHE A 86 4.71 -8.72 -10.20
N GLU A 87 4.44 -9.79 -10.96
CA GLU A 87 3.38 -10.75 -10.65
C GLU A 87 3.59 -11.42 -9.29
N LYS A 88 4.85 -11.74 -8.95
CA LYS A 88 5.19 -12.36 -7.66
C LYS A 88 5.33 -11.36 -6.51
N GLY A 89 5.17 -10.05 -6.77
CA GLY A 89 5.27 -8.99 -5.77
C GLY A 89 6.63 -8.88 -5.07
N ARG A 90 7.68 -9.50 -5.63
CA ARG A 90 9.03 -9.55 -5.06
C ARG A 90 10.01 -8.95 -6.05
N MET A 91 10.19 -7.63 -5.98
CA MET A 91 11.29 -6.98 -6.67
C MET A 91 12.57 -7.18 -5.88
N ASP A 92 13.38 -8.17 -6.29
CA ASP A 92 14.73 -8.33 -5.76
C ASP A 92 15.73 -7.53 -6.60
N LYS A 93 16.26 -6.47 -6.00
CA LYS A 93 17.28 -5.61 -6.61
C LYS A 93 18.54 -6.39 -6.99
N ASN A 94 18.92 -7.39 -6.19
CA ASN A 94 20.12 -8.18 -6.45
C ASN A 94 19.94 -9.03 -7.71
N THR A 95 18.78 -9.64 -7.89
CA THR A 95 18.52 -10.44 -9.09
C THR A 95 18.49 -9.58 -10.35
N VAL A 96 17.92 -8.36 -10.30
CA VAL A 96 17.97 -7.42 -11.44
C VAL A 96 19.41 -6.97 -11.73
N LYS A 97 20.20 -6.74 -10.68
CA LYS A 97 21.61 -6.36 -10.79
C LYS A 97 22.43 -7.44 -11.48
N GLU A 98 22.25 -8.71 -11.08
CA GLU A 98 22.93 -9.88 -11.64
C GLU A 98 22.53 -10.09 -13.10
N LEU A 99 21.23 -9.99 -13.41
CA LEU A 99 20.72 -10.20 -14.77
C LEU A 99 21.22 -9.15 -15.76
N LEU A 100 21.25 -7.89 -15.34
CA LEU A 100 21.62 -6.76 -16.20
C LEU A 100 23.11 -6.41 -16.12
N GLU A 101 23.88 -7.14 -15.29
CA GLU A 101 25.30 -6.91 -15.02
C GLU A 101 25.63 -5.42 -14.77
N CYS A 102 24.77 -4.73 -14.02
CA CYS A 102 24.84 -3.28 -13.87
C CYS A 102 25.03 -2.82 -12.42
N SER A 103 25.32 -1.52 -12.23
CA SER A 103 25.52 -0.96 -10.89
C SER A 103 24.21 -0.85 -10.11
N ASP A 104 24.31 -0.81 -8.78
CA ASP A 104 23.19 -0.55 -7.88
C ASP A 104 22.41 0.74 -8.19
N SER A 105 23.11 1.76 -8.68
CA SER A 105 22.50 3.01 -9.12
C SER A 105 21.69 2.84 -10.40
N SER A 106 22.21 2.06 -11.35
CA SER A 106 21.54 1.79 -12.63
C SER A 106 20.26 1.00 -12.42
N VAL A 107 20.30 -0.05 -11.57
CA VAL A 107 19.10 -0.81 -11.19
C VAL A 107 18.02 0.09 -10.59
N SER A 108 18.39 0.98 -9.65
CA SER A 108 17.44 1.91 -9.04
C SER A 108 16.80 2.85 -10.07
N ILE A 109 17.57 3.34 -11.04
CA ILE A 109 17.05 4.21 -12.12
C ILE A 109 16.09 3.43 -13.03
N ILE A 110 16.45 2.19 -13.40
CA ILE A 110 15.62 1.33 -14.23
C ILE A 110 14.30 1.02 -13.53
N LEU A 111 14.34 0.57 -12.28
CA LEU A 111 13.14 0.27 -11.50
C LEU A 111 12.25 1.50 -11.33
N LYS A 112 12.85 2.66 -11.04
CA LYS A 112 12.11 3.93 -10.95
C LYS A 112 11.37 4.24 -12.25
N ARG A 113 12.07 4.18 -13.40
CA ARG A 113 11.46 4.45 -14.71
C ARG A 113 10.33 3.48 -15.05
N ILE A 114 10.47 2.21 -14.69
CA ILE A 114 9.43 1.21 -14.90
C ILE A 114 8.22 1.51 -14.02
N MET A 115 8.42 1.83 -12.74
CA MET A 115 7.33 2.21 -11.85
C MET A 115 6.59 3.47 -12.34
N GLU A 116 7.33 4.48 -12.81
CA GLU A 116 6.75 5.69 -13.42
C GLU A 116 5.94 5.35 -14.68
N ALA A 117 6.49 4.52 -15.58
CA ALA A 117 5.78 4.11 -16.80
C ALA A 117 4.51 3.30 -16.51
N VAL A 118 4.51 2.46 -15.47
CA VAL A 118 3.34 1.70 -15.03
C VAL A 118 2.28 2.65 -14.45
N ASP A 119 2.67 3.57 -13.56
CA ASP A 119 1.78 4.55 -12.94
C ASP A 119 1.13 5.49 -13.98
N GLU A 120 1.90 5.89 -14.99
CA GLU A 120 1.43 6.74 -16.08
C GLU A 120 0.58 6.00 -17.12
N SER A 121 0.59 4.67 -17.10
CA SER A 121 -0.08 3.85 -18.12
C SER A 121 -1.60 4.08 -18.13
N ILE A 122 -2.16 4.07 -19.33
CA ILE A 122 -3.61 4.23 -19.53
C ILE A 122 -4.36 3.12 -18.80
N THR A 123 -3.84 1.89 -18.80
CA THR A 123 -4.45 0.74 -18.10
C THR A 123 -4.58 0.97 -16.61
N VAL A 124 -3.52 1.49 -15.95
CA VAL A 124 -3.57 1.78 -14.50
C VAL A 124 -4.54 2.93 -14.22
N LYS A 125 -4.50 4.01 -15.02
CA LYS A 125 -5.46 5.12 -14.90
C LYS A 125 -6.90 4.65 -15.05
N MET A 126 -7.19 3.87 -16.10
CA MET A 126 -8.49 3.25 -16.32
C MET A 126 -8.89 2.35 -15.15
N ALA A 127 -7.97 1.55 -14.60
CA ALA A 127 -8.25 0.69 -13.46
C ALA A 127 -8.60 1.50 -12.20
N TRP A 128 -7.98 2.65 -11.98
CA TRP A 128 -8.32 3.56 -10.88
C TRP A 128 -9.63 4.32 -11.12
N ASP A 129 -9.90 4.73 -12.35
CA ASP A 129 -11.11 5.48 -12.73
C ASP A 129 -12.36 4.58 -12.85
N THR A 130 -12.18 3.29 -13.09
CA THR A 130 -13.29 2.34 -13.19
C THR A 130 -13.97 2.21 -11.84
N PRO A 131 -15.29 2.47 -11.74
CA PRO A 131 -16.05 2.27 -10.52
C PRO A 131 -16.01 0.81 -10.08
N VAL A 132 -15.88 0.59 -8.78
CA VAL A 132 -15.94 -0.74 -8.17
C VAL A 132 -17.30 -0.91 -7.51
N ASN A 133 -17.95 -2.03 -7.74
CA ASN A 133 -19.21 -2.36 -7.09
C ASN A 133 -18.94 -2.98 -5.71
N GLY A 134 -19.75 -2.63 -4.71
CA GLY A 134 -19.70 -3.26 -3.41
C GLY A 134 -20.34 -2.40 -2.32
N ASP A 135 -20.92 -3.07 -1.34
CA ASP A 135 -21.55 -2.43 -0.17
C ASP A 135 -20.65 -2.49 1.07
N ILE A 136 -19.53 -3.21 0.97
CA ILE A 136 -18.61 -3.49 2.07
C ILE A 136 -17.22 -2.98 1.71
N ILE A 137 -16.60 -2.25 2.64
CA ILE A 137 -15.17 -1.94 2.56
C ILE A 137 -14.42 -2.46 3.79
N PHE A 138 -13.21 -2.95 3.55
CA PHE A 138 -12.26 -3.37 4.58
C PHE A 138 -11.15 -2.34 4.67
N ILE A 139 -10.75 -1.98 5.89
CA ILE A 139 -9.60 -1.11 6.11
C ILE A 139 -8.62 -1.85 6.99
N ASP A 140 -7.43 -2.08 6.44
CA ASP A 140 -6.34 -2.76 7.12
C ASP A 140 -5.08 -1.86 7.16
N GLU A 141 -4.23 -2.10 8.14
CA GLU A 141 -2.97 -1.39 8.31
C GLU A 141 -1.81 -2.37 8.50
N THR A 142 -0.74 -2.17 7.74
CA THR A 142 0.53 -2.84 8.00
C THR A 142 1.64 -1.84 8.24
N TRP A 143 2.60 -2.22 9.08
CA TRP A 143 3.80 -1.46 9.34
C TRP A 143 4.90 -1.80 8.33
N ILE A 144 5.56 -0.76 7.83
CA ILE A 144 6.73 -0.89 6.95
C ILE A 144 7.87 -0.03 7.48
N THR A 145 9.11 -0.48 7.27
CA THR A 145 10.30 0.27 7.70
C THR A 145 10.94 0.92 6.48
N ILE A 146 10.97 2.26 6.46
CA ILE A 146 11.61 3.04 5.39
C ILE A 146 12.66 3.94 6.03
N ASN A 147 13.93 3.79 5.64
CA ASN A 147 15.08 4.51 6.19
C ASN A 147 15.12 4.46 7.74
N SER A 148 15.01 3.25 8.28
CA SER A 148 15.01 2.96 9.73
C SER A 148 13.90 3.65 10.53
N LYS A 149 12.86 4.14 9.86
CA LYS A 149 11.66 4.72 10.49
C LYS A 149 10.46 3.85 10.17
N THR A 150 9.59 3.65 11.15
CA THR A 150 8.33 2.93 10.95
C THR A 150 7.31 3.86 10.29
N TRP A 151 6.68 3.35 9.25
CA TRP A 151 5.55 3.96 8.55
C TRP A 151 4.38 2.98 8.56
N TYR A 152 3.18 3.51 8.38
CA TYR A 152 1.95 2.74 8.27
C TYR A 152 1.48 2.79 6.83
N LEU A 153 1.32 1.63 6.21
CA LEU A 153 0.58 1.46 4.97
C LEU A 153 -0.86 1.14 5.35
N VAL A 154 -1.77 2.08 5.09
CA VAL A 154 -3.21 1.90 5.25
C VAL A 154 -3.77 1.52 3.90
N VAL A 155 -4.49 0.42 3.81
CA VAL A 155 -5.11 -0.07 2.58
C VAL A 155 -6.61 -0.19 2.80
N VAL A 156 -7.38 0.33 1.85
CA VAL A 156 -8.84 0.18 1.78
C VAL A 156 -9.17 -0.76 0.64
N LEU A 157 -9.84 -1.85 0.96
CA LEU A 157 -10.23 -2.90 0.02
C LEU A 157 -11.75 -2.91 -0.15
N GLY A 158 -12.21 -3.23 -1.36
CA GLY A 158 -13.62 -3.53 -1.64
C GLY A 158 -14.00 -4.96 -1.24
N GLU A 159 -15.28 -5.27 -1.41
CA GLU A 159 -15.85 -6.60 -1.16
C GLU A 159 -15.18 -7.70 -2.00
N ASP A 160 -14.87 -7.39 -3.25
CA ASP A 160 -14.17 -8.24 -4.22
C ASP A 160 -12.65 -8.30 -3.99
N ARG A 161 -12.15 -7.71 -2.90
CA ARG A 161 -10.73 -7.55 -2.57
C ARG A 161 -9.95 -6.63 -3.52
N SER A 162 -10.63 -5.88 -4.39
CA SER A 162 -9.97 -4.83 -5.17
C SER A 162 -9.44 -3.72 -4.24
N VAL A 163 -8.31 -3.12 -4.60
CA VAL A 163 -7.76 -1.99 -3.85
C VAL A 163 -8.51 -0.73 -4.24
N LEU A 164 -9.27 -0.16 -3.30
CA LEU A 164 -10.02 1.08 -3.51
C LEU A 164 -9.14 2.31 -3.29
N ALA A 165 -8.33 2.31 -2.24
CA ALA A 165 -7.37 3.37 -1.95
C ALA A 165 -6.27 2.87 -1.02
N TRP A 166 -5.11 3.51 -1.03
CA TRP A 166 -4.04 3.23 -0.07
C TRP A 166 -3.21 4.48 0.23
N VAL A 167 -2.58 4.52 1.40
CA VAL A 167 -1.67 5.62 1.77
C VAL A 167 -0.57 5.15 2.71
N VAL A 168 0.64 5.66 2.49
CA VAL A 168 1.77 5.49 3.40
C VAL A 168 1.92 6.73 4.28
N ILE A 169 1.79 6.57 5.59
CA ILE A 169 1.79 7.68 6.56
C ILE A 169 2.67 7.41 7.77
N LYS A 170 3.25 8.47 8.34
CA LYS A 170 4.01 8.38 9.61
C LYS A 170 3.10 8.30 10.84
N SER A 171 1.91 8.92 10.76
CA SER A 171 1.00 9.02 11.91
C SER A 171 -0.46 8.84 11.50
N ARG A 172 -1.16 8.00 12.26
CA ARG A 172 -2.56 7.60 12.04
C ARG A 172 -3.54 8.63 12.58
N THR A 173 -3.51 9.84 12.02
CA THR A 173 -4.45 10.89 12.42
C THR A 173 -5.83 10.63 11.81
N ALA A 174 -6.89 10.93 12.56
CA ALA A 174 -8.26 10.81 12.05
C ALA A 174 -8.49 11.62 10.76
N LYS A 175 -7.81 12.77 10.60
CA LYS A 175 -7.92 13.57 9.38
C LYS A 175 -7.40 12.82 8.16
N THR A 176 -6.23 12.18 8.29
CA THR A 176 -5.62 11.44 7.18
C THR A 176 -6.41 10.19 6.84
N VAL A 177 -6.85 9.44 7.86
CA VAL A 177 -7.65 8.23 7.65
C VAL A 177 -9.03 8.59 7.07
N THR A 178 -9.66 9.68 7.47
CA THR A 178 -10.91 10.14 6.84
C THR A 178 -10.69 10.45 5.36
N ARG A 179 -9.58 11.09 4.99
CA ARG A 179 -9.30 11.40 3.57
C ARG A 179 -9.23 10.14 2.72
N ILE A 180 -8.47 9.12 3.15
CA ILE A 180 -8.32 7.89 2.37
C ILE A 180 -9.63 7.08 2.28
N VAL A 181 -10.44 7.11 3.33
CA VAL A 181 -11.77 6.47 3.32
C VAL A 181 -12.70 7.20 2.36
N LEU A 182 -12.71 8.54 2.33
CA LEU A 182 -13.52 9.30 1.36
C LEU A 182 -13.05 9.08 -0.08
N GLU A 183 -11.75 8.98 -0.30
CA GLU A 183 -11.18 8.62 -1.60
C GLU A 183 -11.65 7.23 -2.06
N ALA A 184 -11.61 6.22 -1.17
CA ALA A 184 -12.15 4.90 -1.47
C ALA A 184 -13.67 4.93 -1.76
N ILE A 185 -14.45 5.64 -0.94
CA ILE A 185 -15.91 5.79 -1.13
C ILE A 185 -16.22 6.45 -2.47
N SER A 186 -15.40 7.40 -2.94
CA SER A 186 -15.62 8.08 -4.22
C SER A 186 -15.51 7.17 -5.44
N ARG A 187 -14.92 5.98 -5.29
CA ARG A 187 -14.83 4.96 -6.33
C ARG A 187 -16.01 3.99 -6.36
N LEU A 188 -16.88 4.06 -5.35
CA LEU A 188 -18.08 3.25 -5.27
C LEU A 188 -19.26 4.02 -5.88
N PRO A 189 -20.21 3.34 -6.55
CA PRO A 189 -21.41 3.99 -7.09
C PRO A 189 -22.31 4.56 -5.97
N SER A 190 -22.25 3.98 -4.78
CA SER A 190 -22.96 4.40 -3.58
C SER A 190 -22.07 4.29 -2.34
N PRO A 191 -22.34 5.07 -1.27
CA PRO A 191 -21.66 4.90 0.00
C PRO A 191 -21.82 3.47 0.54
N PRO A 192 -20.76 2.87 1.11
CA PRO A 192 -20.81 1.49 1.60
C PRO A 192 -21.70 1.39 2.85
N LEU A 193 -22.48 0.32 2.93
CA LEU A 193 -23.33 0.01 4.06
C LEU A 193 -22.52 -0.51 5.27
N VAL A 194 -21.42 -1.20 4.99
CA VAL A 194 -20.57 -1.83 6.02
C VAL A 194 -19.12 -1.40 5.87
N ILE A 195 -18.52 -0.96 6.97
CA ILE A 195 -17.09 -0.70 7.08
C ILE A 195 -16.50 -1.67 8.10
N ILE A 196 -15.43 -2.37 7.73
CA ILE A 196 -14.76 -3.36 8.59
C ILE A 196 -13.35 -2.87 8.87
N THR A 197 -12.99 -2.72 10.14
CA THR A 197 -11.66 -2.24 10.57
C THR A 197 -11.16 -2.96 11.81
N ASP A 198 -9.91 -2.76 12.14
CA ASP A 198 -9.38 -3.06 13.47
C ASP A 198 -10.02 -2.18 14.56
N ASP A 199 -10.00 -2.64 15.82
CA ASP A 199 -10.50 -1.89 16.99
C ASP A 199 -9.58 -0.74 17.42
N PHE A 200 -9.28 0.17 16.48
CA PHE A 200 -8.54 1.39 16.75
C PHE A 200 -9.49 2.59 16.90
N SER A 201 -9.22 3.44 17.90
CA SER A 201 -10.08 4.57 18.25
C SER A 201 -10.21 5.61 17.13
N THR A 202 -9.20 5.70 16.26
CA THR A 202 -9.23 6.56 15.07
C THR A 202 -10.34 6.15 14.11
N TYR A 203 -10.53 4.86 13.84
CA TYR A 203 -11.58 4.39 12.93
C TYR A 203 -12.98 4.69 13.45
N LYS A 204 -13.23 4.49 14.75
CA LYS A 204 -14.51 4.87 15.38
C LYS A 204 -14.84 6.34 15.13
N ARG A 205 -13.84 7.21 15.19
CA ARG A 205 -14.01 8.63 14.92
C ARG A 205 -14.21 8.92 13.44
N VAL A 206 -13.47 8.26 12.56
CA VAL A 206 -13.56 8.43 11.10
C VAL A 206 -14.96 8.09 10.63
N VAL A 207 -15.43 6.90 10.97
CA VAL A 207 -16.74 6.39 10.54
C VAL A 207 -17.87 7.29 11.02
N LYS A 208 -17.87 7.69 12.31
CA LYS A 208 -18.85 8.64 12.85
C LYS A 208 -18.86 10.01 12.15
N ASN A 209 -17.78 10.39 11.47
CA ASN A 209 -17.71 11.68 10.76
C ASN A 209 -18.11 11.57 9.28
N LEU A 210 -18.39 10.37 8.75
CA LEU A 210 -18.82 10.19 7.36
C LEU A 210 -20.22 10.75 7.09
N ASN A 211 -21.01 10.96 8.15
CA ASN A 211 -22.30 11.66 8.12
C ASN A 211 -23.43 10.97 7.35
N TYR A 212 -23.43 9.65 7.30
CA TYR A 212 -24.54 8.82 6.83
C TYR A 212 -24.68 7.57 7.71
N ASP A 213 -25.81 6.87 7.59
CA ASP A 213 -26.13 5.68 8.38
C ASP A 213 -25.34 4.48 7.86
N LEU A 214 -24.65 3.75 8.74
CA LEU A 214 -23.81 2.62 8.34
C LEU A 214 -23.54 1.66 9.51
N ILE A 215 -23.08 0.45 9.18
CA ILE A 215 -22.63 -0.57 10.13
C ILE A 215 -21.09 -0.59 10.17
N HIS A 216 -20.51 -0.39 11.36
CA HIS A 216 -19.07 -0.49 11.57
C HIS A 216 -18.72 -1.74 12.36
N VAL A 217 -18.05 -2.69 11.70
CA VAL A 217 -17.55 -3.90 12.33
C VAL A 217 -16.10 -3.67 12.75
N ARG A 218 -15.82 -3.90 14.04
CA ARG A 218 -14.49 -3.74 14.64
C ARG A 218 -13.95 -5.07 15.08
N HIS A 219 -12.82 -5.48 14.52
CA HIS A 219 -12.11 -6.69 14.95
C HIS A 219 -11.15 -6.39 16.11
N ILE A 220 -11.27 -7.13 17.21
CA ILE A 220 -10.46 -6.93 18.41
C ILE A 220 -9.21 -7.80 18.36
N HIS A 221 -8.06 -7.18 18.10
CA HIS A 221 -6.74 -7.83 18.12
C HIS A 221 -6.07 -7.77 19.50
N LYS A 222 -6.85 -7.78 20.57
CA LYS A 222 -6.34 -7.82 21.95
C LYS A 222 -6.99 -8.98 22.70
N PRO A 223 -6.27 -9.63 23.62
CA PRO A 223 -6.86 -10.62 24.48
C PRO A 223 -8.08 -10.05 25.22
N PRO A 224 -9.18 -10.80 25.33
CA PRO A 224 -9.47 -12.06 24.63
C PRO A 224 -9.73 -11.85 23.13
N TYR A 225 -8.94 -12.55 22.30
CA TYR A 225 -8.96 -12.44 20.83
C TYR A 225 -10.26 -12.96 20.20
N ASN A 226 -10.40 -12.76 18.88
CA ASN A 226 -11.51 -13.28 18.06
C ASN A 226 -12.88 -12.75 18.45
N ARG A 227 -12.91 -11.53 18.97
CA ARG A 227 -14.16 -10.81 19.27
C ARG A 227 -14.36 -9.70 18.27
N ILE A 228 -15.62 -9.44 17.99
CA ILE A 228 -16.04 -8.33 17.15
C ILE A 228 -16.99 -7.42 17.92
N ILE A 229 -16.96 -6.14 17.56
CA ILE A 229 -17.99 -5.21 17.97
C ILE A 229 -18.63 -4.62 16.72
N ILE A 230 -19.94 -4.75 16.63
CA ILE A 230 -20.74 -4.19 15.56
C ILE A 230 -21.38 -2.91 16.10
N ASP A 231 -21.02 -1.78 15.50
CA ASP A 231 -21.59 -0.48 15.81
C ASP A 231 -22.58 -0.11 14.69
N ILE A 232 -23.88 -0.13 14.98
CA ILE A 232 -24.91 0.41 14.08
C ILE A 232 -25.00 1.91 14.34
N ILE A 233 -24.63 2.72 13.34
CA ILE A 233 -24.52 4.17 13.47
C ILE A 233 -25.67 4.83 12.71
N GLU A 234 -26.49 5.59 13.44
CA GLU A 234 -27.59 6.37 12.88
C GLU A 234 -27.36 7.87 13.06
N HIS A 235 -27.37 8.58 11.95
CA HIS A 235 -27.23 10.03 11.82
C HIS A 235 -28.60 10.70 11.82
N LYS A 236 -29.05 11.17 12.99
CA LYS A 236 -30.21 12.08 13.08
C LYS A 236 -29.76 13.54 12.95
N SER A 237 -30.70 14.47 12.80
CA SER A 237 -30.43 15.90 12.57
C SER A 237 -29.54 16.55 13.66
N LYS A 238 -29.80 16.27 14.94
CA LYS A 238 -29.10 16.89 16.09
C LYS A 238 -28.19 15.94 16.87
N LYS A 239 -28.18 14.65 16.54
CA LYS A 239 -27.46 13.62 17.30
C LYS A 239 -27.04 12.44 16.42
N ILE A 240 -25.99 11.76 16.86
CA ILE A 240 -25.57 10.45 16.36
C ILE A 240 -25.99 9.44 17.43
N ILE A 241 -26.72 8.41 17.03
CA ILE A 241 -27.08 7.28 17.88
C ILE A 241 -26.19 6.13 17.45
N THR A 242 -25.52 5.47 18.39
CA THR A 242 -24.73 4.28 18.10
C THR A 242 -25.22 3.14 18.96
N THR A 243 -25.69 2.08 18.34
CA THR A 243 -26.02 0.81 19.01
C THR A 243 -24.82 -0.11 18.87
N HIS A 244 -24.24 -0.49 20.00
CA HIS A 244 -23.07 -1.35 20.10
C HIS A 244 -23.53 -2.78 20.39
N LEU A 245 -23.14 -3.72 19.54
CA LEU A 245 -23.32 -5.17 19.74
C LEU A 245 -21.92 -5.78 19.90
N ALA A 246 -21.54 -6.11 21.13
CA ALA A 246 -20.23 -6.68 21.42
C ALA A 246 -20.36 -8.19 21.64
N THR A 247 -19.61 -9.01 20.90
CA THR A 247 -19.60 -10.46 21.11
C THR A 247 -18.89 -10.81 22.42
N ALA A 248 -19.48 -11.76 23.16
CA ALA A 248 -18.91 -12.29 24.40
C ALA A 248 -18.03 -13.52 24.14
N ASN A 249 -18.38 -14.32 23.13
CA ASN A 249 -17.66 -15.49 22.66
C ASN A 249 -16.84 -15.21 21.40
N ASP A 250 -15.91 -16.12 21.13
CA ASP A 250 -15.14 -16.19 19.89
C ASP A 250 -16.09 -16.47 18.73
N ILE A 251 -16.00 -15.66 17.66
CA ILE A 251 -16.86 -15.79 16.49
C ILE A 251 -16.55 -17.00 15.60
N PHE A 252 -15.40 -17.63 15.80
CA PHE A 252 -14.97 -18.82 15.06
C PHE A 252 -15.25 -20.12 15.82
N CYS A 253 -15.80 -20.07 17.05
CA CYS A 253 -16.24 -21.27 17.74
C CYS A 253 -17.49 -21.85 17.10
N ASN A 254 -17.43 -23.14 16.74
CA ASN A 254 -18.35 -23.92 15.89
C ASN A 254 -19.81 -24.09 16.39
N GLU A 255 -20.29 -23.31 17.34
CA GLU A 255 -21.61 -23.51 17.95
C GLU A 255 -22.76 -22.76 17.26
N ASN A 256 -22.52 -22.10 16.11
CA ASN A 256 -23.51 -21.32 15.34
C ASN A 256 -24.32 -20.29 16.15
N THR A 257 -23.88 -19.99 17.38
CA THR A 257 -24.61 -19.16 18.35
C THR A 257 -23.68 -18.09 18.87
N PHE A 258 -24.03 -16.83 18.68
CA PHE A 258 -23.25 -15.69 19.15
C PHE A 258 -23.96 -15.00 20.31
N ILE A 259 -23.29 -14.90 21.46
CA ILE A 259 -23.82 -14.16 22.60
C ILE A 259 -23.34 -12.72 22.47
N THR A 260 -24.27 -11.78 22.29
CA THR A 260 -23.95 -10.35 22.19
C THR A 260 -24.47 -9.56 23.37
N ARG A 261 -23.68 -8.60 23.85
CA ARG A 261 -24.17 -7.56 24.74
C ARG A 261 -24.51 -6.32 23.92
N MET A 262 -25.73 -5.85 24.07
CA MET A 262 -26.22 -4.64 23.41
C MET A 262 -26.13 -3.44 24.35
N SER A 263 -25.65 -2.30 23.84
CA SER A 263 -25.74 -1.01 24.54
C SER A 263 -25.93 0.11 23.53
N THR A 264 -26.51 1.24 23.95
CA THR A 264 -26.74 2.38 23.06
C THR A 264 -26.10 3.64 23.62
N SER A 265 -25.38 4.37 22.77
CA SER A 265 -24.83 5.69 23.08
C SER A 265 -25.46 6.77 22.21
N LYS A 266 -25.55 7.99 22.75
CA LYS A 266 -26.12 9.16 22.07
C LYS A 266 -25.13 10.32 22.16
N GLU A 267 -24.69 10.84 21.03
CA GLU A 267 -23.76 11.98 20.93
C GLU A 267 -24.45 13.15 20.22
N ARG A 268 -24.34 14.38 20.74
CA ARG A 268 -24.94 15.56 20.09
C ARG A 268 -24.05 16.06 18.95
N LYS A 269 -24.65 16.32 17.78
CA LYS A 269 -23.98 16.98 16.64
C LYS A 269 -23.85 18.48 16.97
N GLY A 270 -22.64 18.93 17.34
CA GLY A 270 -22.40 20.33 17.64
C GLY A 270 -20.93 20.61 17.90
N LYS A 271 -20.48 21.84 17.59
CA LYS A 271 -19.12 22.28 17.92
C LYS A 271 -18.92 22.06 19.42
N LYS A 272 -17.95 21.21 19.78
CA LYS A 272 -17.49 21.09 21.17
C LYS A 272 -17.19 22.50 21.65
N ARG A 273 -18.08 23.08 22.47
CA ARG A 273 -17.76 24.30 23.20
C ARG A 273 -16.42 24.03 23.87
N LYS A 274 -15.44 24.92 23.68
CA LYS A 274 -14.15 24.81 24.39
C LYS A 274 -14.51 24.53 25.85
N ARG A 275 -14.13 23.37 26.38
CA ARG A 275 -14.18 23.07 27.82
C ARG A 275 -13.11 23.96 28.46
N GLY A 276 -13.37 25.25 28.47
CA GLY A 276 -12.65 26.22 29.26
C GLY A 276 -13.28 26.21 30.64
N ARG A 277 -12.44 26.11 31.67
CA ARG A 277 -12.79 26.56 33.01
C ARG A 277 -13.45 27.94 32.88
N LYS A 278 -14.60 28.18 33.52
CA LYS A 278 -15.21 29.53 33.55
C LYS A 278 -14.11 30.54 33.93
N LYS A 279 -13.92 31.57 33.10
CA LYS A 279 -12.98 32.67 33.35
C LYS A 279 -13.33 33.23 34.73
N GLY A 280 -12.44 33.06 35.73
CA GLY A 280 -12.65 33.52 37.11
C GLY A 280 -12.64 32.46 38.23
N SER A 281 -12.69 31.15 37.96
CA SER A 281 -12.88 30.14 39.04
C SER A 281 -11.62 29.76 39.84
N LYS A 282 -10.56 30.60 39.89
CA LYS A 282 -9.31 30.28 40.61
C LYS A 282 -9.22 30.79 42.06
N ASN A 283 -10.10 31.66 42.54
CA ASN A 283 -9.94 32.29 43.86
C ASN A 283 -11.17 32.23 44.78
N SER A 284 -11.92 31.13 44.84
CA SER A 284 -12.77 30.90 46.04
C SER A 284 -11.90 30.33 47.16
N SER A 285 -11.17 31.23 47.82
CA SER A 285 -10.75 31.18 49.21
C SER A 285 -10.55 29.79 49.83
N LYS A 286 -9.31 29.29 49.81
CA LYS A 286 -8.78 28.50 50.94
C LYS A 286 -8.64 29.44 52.15
N ALA A 287 -9.77 29.85 52.74
CA ALA A 287 -9.79 30.64 53.96
C ALA A 287 -10.53 29.85 55.05
N LYS A 288 -9.71 29.32 55.97
CA LYS A 288 -10.00 29.01 57.37
C LYS A 288 -11.10 27.99 57.68
N LYS A 289 -10.66 26.74 57.88
CA LYS A 289 -11.03 25.93 59.07
C LYS A 289 -9.81 25.11 59.51
N LYS A 290 -8.81 25.80 60.07
CA LYS A 290 -7.88 25.20 61.04
C LYS A 290 -8.54 25.36 62.40
N THR A 291 -9.41 24.43 62.74
CA THR A 291 -9.77 24.20 64.15
C THR A 291 -9.02 22.95 64.57
N LYS A 292 -8.20 23.15 65.60
CA LYS A 292 -7.47 22.15 66.35
C LYS A 292 -8.36 20.94 66.65
N ASN A 293 -7.82 19.73 66.49
CA ASN A 293 -7.84 18.75 67.57
C ASN A 293 -6.76 17.68 67.32
N SER A 294 -5.72 17.82 68.13
CA SER A 294 -4.81 16.77 68.54
C SER A 294 -5.58 15.64 69.24
N HIS A 295 -5.39 14.39 68.82
CA HIS A 295 -5.22 13.27 69.74
C HIS A 295 -4.56 12.07 69.03
N THR A 296 -3.27 11.91 69.32
CA THR A 296 -2.58 10.69 69.77
C THR A 296 -3.00 9.29 69.29
N LYS A 297 -1.98 8.57 68.77
CA LYS A 297 -1.67 7.12 68.94
C LYS A 297 -2.61 6.13 68.21
N LYS A 298 -2.17 5.03 67.60
CA LYS A 298 -1.02 4.12 67.86
C LYS A 298 -0.77 3.24 66.62
N LYS A 299 0.49 2.83 66.44
CA LYS A 299 0.94 1.72 65.58
C LYS A 299 0.31 0.39 66.04
N GLY A 300 -0.07 -0.47 65.08
CA GLY A 300 -0.38 -1.89 65.28
C GLY A 300 -0.20 -2.66 63.96
N LYS A 301 0.55 -3.76 64.02
CA LYS A 301 1.01 -4.63 62.92
C LYS A 301 -0.04 -5.65 62.45
N SER A 302 0.20 -6.16 61.23
CA SER A 302 -0.02 -7.52 60.68
C SER A 302 -1.42 -8.14 60.58
N LEU A 303 -1.80 -8.54 59.35
CA LEU A 303 -1.99 -9.93 58.85
C LEU A 303 -2.51 -9.77 57.40
N ASP A 304 -1.77 -10.15 56.35
CA ASP A 304 -1.66 -11.50 55.79
C ASP A 304 -3.00 -12.25 55.71
N GLN A 305 -3.59 -12.28 54.50
CA GLN A 305 -4.43 -13.38 54.04
C GLN A 305 -4.48 -13.38 52.51
N ARG A 306 -3.68 -14.29 51.94
CA ARG A 306 -3.88 -14.87 50.61
C ARG A 306 -5.29 -15.45 50.55
N ILE A 307 -6.07 -15.08 49.54
CA ILE A 307 -7.20 -15.89 49.06
C ILE A 307 -6.88 -16.29 47.62
N LEU A 308 -6.37 -17.51 47.52
CA LEU A 308 -6.51 -18.38 46.36
C LEU A 308 -7.95 -18.89 46.37
N LEU A 309 -8.69 -18.69 45.27
CA LEU A 309 -9.84 -19.52 44.95
C LEU A 309 -9.74 -19.97 43.50
N LYS A 310 -10.06 -21.26 43.36
CA LYS A 310 -9.92 -22.17 42.24
C LYS A 310 -10.68 -21.74 40.99
#